data_AF-A0A8T2RKN5-F1
#
_entry.id   AF-A0A8T2RKN5-F1
#
_cell.length_a   1.000
_cell.length_b   1.000
_cell.length_c   1.000
_cell.angle_alpha   90.00
_cell.angle_beta   90.00
_cell.angle_gamma   90.00
#
_symmetry.space_group_name_H-M   'P 1'
#
loop_
_entity.id
_entity.type
_entity.pdbx_description
1 polymer ?
#
loop_
_entity_poly.entity_id
_entity_poly.type
_entity_poly.pdbx_seq_one_letter_code
_entity_poly.pdbx_strand_id
1 'polypeptide(L)'
;MEPTKKFKDFVYIVEVDESLYQQLDALREKLRKSEQSRLAAENRVAELSAVDTGFYSNDATPALLQARANSVKQEIQQCASSLFTLAESRNLSLKYPFYFTTKTLNPTSFQGAKQMQFISLVLQASLSEVIFLAFESATYAFTLNGKMEPFDAPDAIKKRRMKMYNELLHMEPQQIIAENQDFESFVAQKRSSMIEYLKSTVFTGFDRIDGDQFDIKFLRLCKAVWLLHLVAFACAPASAEIFRVPPDSPYMPDYMKENEDIQPRTDLVPKGQANKQRFVAFVTVPGFTLRNSCIKADVCCVDSLC
;
A
#
# COMPACT_ATOMS: atom_id res chain seq x y z
N MET A 1 64.48 27.28 -37.45
CA MET A 1 64.51 25.89 -37.93
C MET A 1 64.59 24.98 -36.71
N GLU A 2 63.65 24.05 -36.60
CA GLU A 2 63.80 22.77 -35.87
C GLU A 2 64.87 21.88 -36.56
N PRO A 3 65.29 20.69 -36.05
CA PRO A 3 64.71 19.86 -34.97
C PRO A 3 65.75 19.51 -33.87
N THR A 4 65.56 18.60 -32.88
CA THR A 4 64.53 17.57 -32.63
C THR A 4 64.39 17.28 -31.13
N LYS A 5 63.28 16.69 -30.68
CA LYS A 5 63.23 15.81 -29.48
C LYS A 5 62.52 14.50 -29.83
N LYS A 6 63.17 13.36 -29.56
CA LYS A 6 62.58 12.03 -29.76
C LYS A 6 61.52 11.76 -28.69
N PHE A 7 60.27 11.62 -29.09
CA PHE A 7 59.27 10.91 -28.28
C PHE A 7 59.52 9.40 -28.41
N LYS A 8 59.38 8.67 -27.30
CA LYS A 8 59.25 7.21 -27.29
C LYS A 8 57.77 6.89 -27.22
N ASP A 9 57.28 6.13 -28.20
CA ASP A 9 55.92 5.60 -28.16
C ASP A 9 55.81 4.55 -27.04
N PHE A 10 54.87 4.77 -26.12
CA PHE A 10 54.42 3.73 -25.18
C PHE A 10 53.09 3.18 -25.68
N VAL A 11 53.16 2.06 -26.40
CA VAL A 11 51.96 1.28 -26.75
C VAL A 11 51.57 0.45 -25.53
N TYR A 12 50.50 0.87 -24.84
CA TYR A 12 49.85 0.01 -23.84
C TYR A 12 48.98 -1.01 -24.58
N ILE A 13 49.48 -2.25 -24.67
CA ILE A 13 48.65 -3.40 -25.02
C ILE A 13 47.82 -3.73 -23.77
N VAL A 14 46.52 -3.48 -23.84
CA VAL A 14 45.58 -3.98 -22.84
C VAL A 14 45.29 -5.44 -23.19
N GLU A 15 45.92 -6.36 -22.45
CA GLU A 15 45.50 -7.76 -22.48
C GLU A 15 44.08 -7.84 -21.91
N VAL A 16 43.10 -8.12 -22.78
CA VAL A 16 41.71 -8.28 -22.36
C VAL A 16 41.55 -9.71 -21.87
N ASP A 17 41.37 -9.86 -20.56
CA ASP A 17 41.24 -11.16 -19.90
C ASP A 17 40.05 -11.96 -20.46
N GLU A 18 40.33 -13.07 -21.16
CA GLU A 18 39.30 -13.95 -21.74
C GLU A 18 38.32 -14.48 -20.69
N SER A 19 38.73 -14.55 -19.42
CA SER A 19 37.87 -14.91 -18.28
C SER A 19 36.64 -14.01 -18.17
N LEU A 20 36.78 -12.70 -18.45
CA LEU A 20 35.68 -11.74 -18.38
C LEU A 20 34.63 -11.97 -19.48
N TYR A 21 35.06 -12.33 -20.70
CA TYR A 21 34.12 -12.67 -21.78
C TYR A 21 33.36 -13.97 -21.48
N GLN A 22 34.05 -15.00 -21.00
CA GLN A 22 33.41 -16.26 -20.60
C GLN A 22 32.38 -16.06 -19.48
N GLN A 23 32.67 -15.18 -18.50
CA GLN A 23 31.73 -14.81 -17.44
C GLN A 23 30.53 -14.02 -17.99
N LEU A 24 30.75 -13.08 -18.91
CA LEU A 24 29.69 -12.27 -19.52
C LEU A 24 28.70 -13.15 -20.32
N ASP A 25 29.20 -14.09 -21.09
CA ASP A 25 28.35 -14.99 -21.89
C ASP A 25 27.63 -16.03 -21.02
N ALA A 26 28.27 -16.52 -19.94
CA ALA A 26 27.60 -17.34 -18.94
C ALA A 26 26.46 -16.59 -18.22
N LEU A 27 26.60 -15.28 -17.98
CA LEU A 27 25.54 -14.42 -17.41
C LEU A 27 24.42 -14.17 -18.42
N ARG A 28 24.74 -13.89 -19.68
CA ARG A 28 23.74 -13.72 -20.76
C ARG A 28 22.88 -14.97 -20.95
N GLU A 29 23.49 -16.16 -20.95
CA GLU A 29 22.74 -17.41 -21.11
C GLU A 29 21.91 -17.77 -19.87
N LYS A 30 22.34 -17.37 -18.66
CA LYS A 30 21.50 -17.44 -17.45
C LYS A 30 20.30 -16.50 -17.53
N LEU A 31 20.50 -15.25 -17.98
CA LEU A 31 19.42 -14.29 -18.16
C LEU A 31 18.40 -14.80 -19.19
N ARG A 32 18.85 -15.25 -20.36
CA ARG A 32 17.99 -15.81 -21.41
C ARG A 32 17.15 -17.00 -20.91
N LYS A 33 17.74 -17.91 -20.12
CA LYS A 33 17.03 -19.03 -19.48
C LYS A 33 16.02 -18.57 -18.43
N SER A 34 16.34 -17.52 -17.66
CA SER A 34 15.42 -16.91 -16.70
C SER A 34 14.23 -16.24 -17.39
N GLU A 35 14.46 -15.48 -18.46
CA GLU A 35 13.41 -14.84 -19.26
C GLU A 35 12.50 -15.86 -19.94
N GLN A 36 13.07 -16.92 -20.54
CA GLN A 36 12.28 -18.02 -21.11
C GLN A 36 11.46 -18.76 -20.06
N SER A 37 11.99 -18.95 -18.85
CA SER A 37 11.24 -19.54 -17.74
C SER A 37 10.12 -18.62 -17.24
N ARG A 38 10.34 -17.30 -17.25
CA ARG A 38 9.33 -16.30 -16.90
C ARG A 38 8.21 -16.26 -17.93
N LEU A 39 8.53 -16.24 -19.22
CA LEU A 39 7.54 -16.29 -20.31
C LEU A 39 6.72 -17.59 -20.28
N ALA A 40 7.37 -18.73 -19.99
CA ALA A 40 6.68 -20.01 -19.82
C ALA A 40 5.74 -20.01 -18.60
N ALA A 41 6.12 -19.34 -17.51
CA ALA A 41 5.24 -19.16 -16.35
C ALA A 41 4.07 -18.21 -16.66
N GLU A 42 4.31 -17.08 -17.33
CA GLU A 42 3.29 -16.13 -17.78
C GLU A 42 2.26 -16.80 -18.71
N ASN A 43 2.73 -17.55 -19.72
CA ASN A 43 1.85 -18.32 -20.61
C ASN A 43 1.06 -19.40 -19.87
N ARG A 44 1.67 -20.09 -18.91
CA ARG A 44 0.99 -21.12 -18.11
C ARG A 44 -0.05 -20.52 -17.16
N VAL A 45 0.18 -19.30 -16.65
CA VAL A 45 -0.83 -18.52 -15.91
C VAL A 45 -1.97 -18.09 -16.83
N ALA A 46 -1.69 -17.69 -18.06
CA ALA A 46 -2.72 -17.38 -19.06
C ALA A 46 -3.57 -18.62 -19.41
N GLU A 47 -2.96 -19.78 -19.67
CA GLU A 47 -3.67 -21.04 -19.91
C GLU A 47 -4.52 -21.47 -18.70
N LEU A 48 -4.01 -21.35 -17.47
CA LEU A 48 -4.76 -21.61 -16.24
C LEU A 48 -5.92 -20.62 -16.01
N SER A 49 -5.91 -19.45 -16.66
CA SER A 49 -7.04 -18.51 -16.65
C SER A 49 -8.09 -18.80 -17.73
N ALA A 50 -7.76 -19.62 -18.73
CA ALA A 50 -8.66 -20.00 -19.82
C ALA A 50 -9.45 -21.29 -19.54
N VAL A 51 -9.05 -22.10 -18.55
CA VAL A 51 -9.81 -23.29 -18.11
C VAL A 51 -10.94 -22.87 -17.17
N ASP A 52 -12.02 -22.35 -17.77
CA ASP A 52 -13.23 -21.91 -17.08
C ASP A 52 -14.07 -23.10 -16.59
N THR A 53 -13.81 -23.58 -15.37
CA THR A 53 -14.76 -24.43 -14.64
C THR A 53 -15.73 -23.55 -13.87
N GLY A 54 -16.80 -23.14 -14.54
CA GLY A 54 -17.78 -22.19 -14.02
C GLY A 54 -18.35 -22.55 -12.64
N PHE A 55 -17.96 -21.78 -11.63
CA PHE A 55 -18.69 -21.58 -10.38
C PHE A 55 -18.35 -20.17 -9.87
N TYR A 56 -19.39 -19.37 -9.60
CA TYR A 56 -19.39 -17.90 -9.50
C TYR A 56 -19.19 -17.19 -10.86
N SER A 57 -20.13 -16.30 -11.23
CA SER A 57 -19.94 -15.44 -12.41
C SER A 57 -18.80 -14.46 -12.13
N ASN A 58 -17.97 -14.22 -13.15
CA ASN A 58 -16.84 -13.29 -13.08
C ASN A 58 -17.26 -11.83 -12.79
N ASP A 59 -18.55 -11.51 -12.88
CA ASP A 59 -19.09 -10.14 -12.75
C ASP A 59 -19.31 -9.73 -11.29
N ALA A 60 -19.59 -10.69 -10.40
CA ALA A 60 -19.75 -10.41 -8.97
C ALA A 60 -18.41 -10.08 -8.28
N THR A 61 -17.29 -10.50 -8.89
CA THR A 61 -15.95 -10.49 -8.32
C THR A 61 -15.37 -9.07 -8.10
N PRO A 62 -15.37 -8.14 -9.09
CA PRO A 62 -14.79 -6.82 -8.91
C PRO A 62 -15.70 -5.92 -8.07
N ALA A 63 -17.02 -6.05 -8.22
CA ALA A 63 -18.00 -5.29 -7.43
C ALA A 63 -17.91 -5.62 -5.93
N LEU A 64 -17.72 -6.90 -5.57
CA LEU A 64 -17.51 -7.31 -4.19
C LEU A 64 -16.20 -6.74 -3.62
N LEU A 65 -15.09 -6.80 -4.37
CA LEU A 65 -13.82 -6.22 -3.95
C LEU A 65 -13.93 -4.70 -3.76
N GLN A 66 -14.55 -3.99 -4.71
CA GLN A 66 -14.81 -2.55 -4.62
C GLN A 66 -15.66 -2.21 -3.39
N ALA A 67 -16.70 -2.98 -3.10
CA ALA A 67 -17.53 -2.79 -1.90
C ALA A 67 -16.74 -3.03 -0.60
N ARG A 68 -15.81 -4.00 -0.57
CA ARG A 68 -14.95 -4.23 0.59
C ARG A 68 -13.87 -3.14 0.75
N ALA A 69 -13.25 -2.69 -0.34
CA ALA A 69 -12.29 -1.58 -0.28
C ALA A 69 -12.95 -0.27 0.17
N ASN A 70 -14.17 0.02 -0.31
CA ASN A 70 -14.97 1.15 0.17
C ASN A 70 -15.30 1.03 1.68
N SER A 71 -15.64 -0.18 2.15
CA SER A 71 -15.85 -0.44 3.58
C SER A 71 -14.58 -0.21 4.39
N VAL A 72 -13.40 -0.57 3.87
CA VAL A 72 -12.11 -0.30 4.53
C VAL A 72 -11.83 1.20 4.58
N LYS A 73 -12.02 1.95 3.48
CA LYS A 73 -11.91 3.42 3.46
C LYS A 73 -12.77 4.07 4.55
N GLN A 74 -14.02 3.63 4.69
CA GLN A 74 -14.95 4.14 5.70
C GLN A 74 -14.52 3.81 7.14
N GLU A 75 -14.01 2.60 7.41
CA GLU A 75 -13.52 2.24 8.75
C GLU A 75 -12.18 2.90 9.09
N ILE A 76 -11.30 3.16 8.11
CA ILE A 76 -10.09 3.98 8.29
C ILE A 76 -10.47 5.39 8.73
N GLN A 77 -11.43 6.03 8.06
CA GLN A 77 -11.92 7.36 8.42
C GLN A 77 -12.52 7.38 9.84
N GLN A 78 -13.38 6.41 10.19
CA GLN A 78 -13.97 6.32 11.53
C GLN A 78 -12.93 6.07 12.63
N CYS A 79 -11.95 5.19 12.37
CA CYS A 79 -10.88 4.89 13.31
C CYS A 79 -9.94 6.09 13.49
N ALA A 80 -9.63 6.83 12.42
CA ALA A 80 -8.85 8.07 12.47
C ALA A 80 -9.55 9.15 13.31
N SER A 81 -10.86 9.35 13.10
CA SER A 81 -11.64 10.29 13.93
C SER A 81 -11.65 9.88 15.40
N SER A 82 -11.81 8.58 15.71
CA SER A 82 -11.77 8.12 17.11
C SER A 82 -10.38 8.24 17.74
N LEU A 83 -9.32 8.04 16.95
CA LEU A 83 -7.94 8.25 17.40
C LEU A 83 -7.65 9.73 17.65
N PHE A 84 -8.20 10.61 16.80
CA PHE A 84 -8.10 12.05 16.97
C PHE A 84 -8.75 12.53 18.29
N THR A 85 -9.99 12.13 18.57
CA THR A 85 -10.65 12.43 19.85
C THR A 85 -9.92 11.83 21.06
N LEU A 86 -9.33 10.64 20.92
CA LEU A 86 -8.48 10.05 21.97
C LEU A 86 -7.20 10.88 22.19
N ALA A 87 -6.60 11.42 21.12
CA ALA A 87 -5.44 12.29 21.21
C ALA A 87 -5.78 13.63 21.89
N GLU A 88 -6.88 14.28 21.51
CA GLU A 88 -7.36 15.52 22.14
C GLU A 88 -7.64 15.33 23.64
N SER A 89 -8.42 14.32 24.01
CA SER A 89 -8.77 14.05 25.42
C SER A 89 -7.57 13.74 26.32
N ARG A 90 -6.45 13.29 25.74
CA ARG A 90 -5.18 13.01 26.44
C ARG A 90 -4.14 14.13 26.29
N ASN A 91 -4.47 15.25 25.64
CA ASN A 91 -3.55 16.34 25.30
C ASN A 91 -2.29 15.86 24.56
N LEU A 92 -2.42 14.82 23.73
CA LEU A 92 -1.31 14.23 22.99
C LEU A 92 -0.86 15.18 21.89
N SER A 93 0.37 15.66 21.99
CA SER A 93 0.97 16.49 20.94
C SER A 93 1.44 15.63 19.77
N LEU A 94 1.08 16.03 18.56
CA LEU A 94 1.60 15.41 17.35
C LEU A 94 3.09 15.71 17.22
N LYS A 95 3.87 14.69 16.90
CA LYS A 95 5.18 14.88 16.28
C LYS A 95 4.92 15.62 14.97
N TYR A 96 5.52 16.80 14.81
CA TYR A 96 5.37 17.59 13.59
C TYR A 96 5.61 16.68 12.37
N PRO A 97 4.70 16.67 11.37
CA PRO A 97 4.58 15.55 10.43
C PRO A 97 5.62 15.60 9.31
N PHE A 98 6.90 15.60 9.69
CA PHE A 98 8.08 15.56 8.81
C PHE A 98 8.06 14.39 7.80
N TYR A 99 7.34 13.32 8.12
CA TYR A 99 7.15 12.16 7.24
C TYR A 99 6.13 12.38 6.11
N PHE A 100 5.25 13.38 6.25
CA PHE A 100 4.19 13.70 5.28
C PHE A 100 4.39 15.08 4.61
N THR A 101 5.44 15.82 4.99
CA THR A 101 5.84 17.06 4.32
C THR A 101 6.70 16.76 3.11
N THR A 102 6.11 16.87 1.92
CA THR A 102 6.89 17.13 0.70
C THR A 102 7.53 18.52 0.77
N LYS A 103 8.47 18.82 -0.13
CA LYS A 103 9.17 20.13 -0.17
C LYS A 103 8.21 21.34 -0.29
N THR A 104 6.99 21.13 -0.77
CA THR A 104 5.97 22.17 -0.98
C THR A 104 4.99 22.30 0.19
N LEU A 105 4.98 21.36 1.14
CA LEU A 105 4.00 21.30 2.22
C LEU A 105 4.57 21.83 3.53
N ASN A 106 4.20 23.06 3.90
CA ASN A 106 4.48 23.59 5.23
C ASN A 106 3.24 23.46 6.13
N PRO A 107 3.21 22.54 7.12
CA PRO A 107 2.03 22.32 7.96
C PRO A 107 1.62 23.54 8.78
N THR A 108 2.55 24.45 9.08
CA THR A 108 2.26 25.70 9.81
C THR A 108 1.42 26.70 9.01
N SER A 109 1.23 26.47 7.70
CA SER A 109 0.35 27.27 6.85
C SER A 109 -1.14 26.94 7.02
N PHE A 110 -1.49 25.80 7.62
CA PHE A 110 -2.87 25.45 7.95
C PHE A 110 -3.25 26.00 9.33
N GLN A 111 -4.36 26.72 9.39
CA GLN A 111 -4.92 27.27 10.64
C GLN A 111 -6.37 26.83 10.80
N GLY A 112 -6.80 26.65 12.05
CA GLY A 112 -8.18 26.31 12.39
C GLY A 112 -8.64 25.00 11.72
N ALA A 113 -9.84 25.00 11.12
CA ALA A 113 -10.44 23.81 10.52
C ALA A 113 -9.54 23.07 9.51
N LYS A 114 -8.75 23.80 8.70
CA LYS A 114 -7.82 23.18 7.74
C LYS A 114 -6.71 22.38 8.41
N GLN A 115 -6.26 22.81 9.59
CA GLN A 115 -5.27 22.08 10.37
C GLN A 115 -5.85 20.77 10.90
N MET A 116 -7.10 20.79 11.37
CA MET A 116 -7.83 19.61 11.85
C MET A 116 -8.07 18.59 10.72
N GLN A 117 -8.43 19.05 9.52
CA GLN A 117 -8.55 18.21 8.33
C GLN A 117 -7.21 17.57 7.94
N PHE A 118 -6.12 18.35 7.96
CA PHE A 118 -4.76 17.84 7.70
C PHE A 118 -4.33 16.77 8.70
N ILE A 119 -4.59 16.98 9.99
CA ILE A 119 -4.34 15.98 11.03
C ILE A 119 -5.16 14.71 10.78
N SER A 120 -6.45 14.84 10.44
CA SER A 120 -7.31 13.69 10.11
C SER A 120 -6.73 12.86 8.95
N LEU A 121 -6.29 13.49 7.87
CA LEU A 121 -5.68 12.75 6.75
C LEU A 121 -4.33 12.11 7.13
N VAL A 122 -3.50 12.77 7.95
CA VAL A 122 -2.26 12.20 8.49
C VAL A 122 -2.53 10.96 9.37
N LEU A 123 -3.60 10.98 10.18
CA LEU A 123 -4.01 9.82 10.97
C LEU A 123 -4.56 8.70 10.09
N GLN A 124 -5.34 9.00 9.04
CA GLN A 124 -5.79 8.00 8.06
C GLN A 124 -4.60 7.34 7.34
N ALA A 125 -3.63 8.12 6.87
CA ALA A 125 -2.40 7.63 6.26
C ALA A 125 -1.60 6.74 7.22
N SER A 126 -1.48 7.14 8.49
CA SER A 126 -0.82 6.38 9.56
C SER A 126 -1.50 5.04 9.85
N LEU A 127 -2.84 5.02 9.88
CA LEU A 127 -3.61 3.78 10.02
C LEU A 127 -3.41 2.86 8.81
N SER A 128 -3.46 3.43 7.59
CA SER A 128 -3.23 2.72 6.32
C SER A 128 -1.83 2.14 6.21
N GLU A 129 -0.80 2.82 6.71
CA GLU A 129 0.55 2.28 6.76
C GLU A 129 0.54 0.94 7.51
N VAL A 130 0.19 0.97 8.80
CA VAL A 130 0.24 -0.20 9.68
C VAL A 130 -0.70 -1.32 9.24
N ILE A 131 -1.94 -1.00 8.86
CA ILE A 131 -2.95 -2.04 8.59
C ILE A 131 -2.65 -2.81 7.30
N PHE A 132 -2.08 -2.15 6.28
CA PHE A 132 -1.77 -2.76 4.98
C PHE A 132 -0.38 -3.40 4.88
N LEU A 133 0.54 -3.21 5.84
CA LEU A 133 1.84 -3.93 5.89
C LEU A 133 1.75 -5.46 5.70
N ALA A 134 0.60 -6.08 6.00
CA ALA A 134 0.41 -7.53 5.82
C ALA A 134 0.07 -7.91 4.37
N PHE A 135 -0.60 -7.02 3.63
CA PHE A 135 -0.88 -7.20 2.20
C PHE A 135 0.38 -7.03 1.35
N GLU A 136 1.25 -6.08 1.72
CA GLU A 136 2.47 -5.74 0.97
C GLU A 136 3.56 -6.80 1.15
N SER A 137 3.62 -7.46 2.30
CA SER A 137 4.37 -8.71 2.45
C SER A 137 3.57 -9.87 1.85
N ALA A 138 3.94 -10.28 0.62
CA ALA A 138 3.34 -11.45 -0.08
C ALA A 138 3.23 -12.71 0.80
N THR A 139 4.09 -12.84 1.83
CA THR A 139 4.01 -13.81 2.92
C THR A 139 2.59 -14.03 3.46
N TYR A 140 1.80 -12.98 3.73
CA TYR A 140 0.49 -13.15 4.40
C TYR A 140 -0.59 -13.79 3.51
N ALA A 141 -0.43 -13.69 2.18
CA ALA A 141 -1.25 -14.44 1.23
C ALA A 141 -1.14 -15.95 1.49
N PHE A 142 0.10 -16.40 1.75
CA PHE A 142 0.45 -17.81 1.92
C PHE A 142 0.45 -18.26 3.37
N THR A 143 0.42 -17.37 4.37
CA THR A 143 0.55 -17.76 5.79
C THR A 143 -0.61 -17.31 6.68
N LEU A 144 -1.72 -18.05 6.65
CA LEU A 144 -2.49 -18.24 7.88
C LEU A 144 -1.59 -19.04 8.85
N ASN A 145 -1.24 -18.46 9.99
CA ASN A 145 -0.37 -19.06 11.03
C ASN A 145 1.10 -19.34 10.66
N GLY A 146 1.73 -18.52 9.80
CA GLY A 146 3.17 -18.64 9.49
C GLY A 146 3.57 -19.88 8.67
N LYS A 147 2.62 -20.75 8.32
CA LYS A 147 2.83 -21.94 7.47
C LYS A 147 2.44 -21.59 6.04
N MET A 148 3.37 -21.75 5.09
CA MET A 148 3.05 -21.53 3.67
C MET A 148 2.02 -22.57 3.21
N GLU A 149 0.83 -22.13 2.78
CA GLU A 149 -0.16 -22.98 2.13
C GLU A 149 0.46 -23.53 0.80
N PRO A 150 0.40 -24.86 0.56
CA PRO A 150 0.99 -25.44 -0.64
C PRO A 150 0.27 -24.97 -1.91
N PHE A 151 1.05 -24.69 -2.96
CA PHE A 151 0.56 -24.21 -4.26
C PHE A 151 -0.33 -25.22 -5.02
N ASP A 152 -0.42 -26.46 -4.54
CA ASP A 152 -0.93 -27.61 -5.30
C ASP A 152 -2.47 -27.66 -5.46
N ALA A 153 -3.23 -26.74 -4.85
CA ALA A 153 -4.69 -26.69 -4.98
C ALA A 153 -5.30 -25.26 -4.95
N PRO A 154 -5.07 -24.41 -5.98
CA PRO A 154 -5.55 -23.03 -6.01
C PRO A 154 -7.05 -22.89 -5.76
N ASP A 155 -7.89 -23.73 -6.36
CA ASP A 155 -9.36 -23.62 -6.23
C ASP A 155 -9.89 -24.11 -4.88
N ALA A 156 -9.18 -25.01 -4.20
CA ALA A 156 -9.51 -25.39 -2.82
C ALA A 156 -9.25 -24.22 -1.87
N ILE A 157 -8.15 -23.48 -2.08
CA ILE A 157 -7.82 -22.26 -1.33
C ILE A 157 -8.86 -21.18 -1.61
N LYS A 158 -9.21 -20.89 -2.88
CA LYS A 158 -10.27 -19.93 -3.23
C LYS A 158 -11.60 -20.25 -2.55
N LYS A 159 -12.05 -21.52 -2.62
CA LYS A 159 -13.29 -21.99 -1.97
C LYS A 159 -13.24 -21.85 -0.45
N ARG A 160 -12.11 -22.19 0.20
CA ARG A 160 -11.90 -22.02 1.64
C ARG A 160 -11.97 -20.54 2.05
N ARG A 161 -11.26 -19.66 1.34
CA ARG A 161 -11.25 -18.20 1.60
C ARG A 161 -12.64 -17.58 1.43
N MET A 162 -13.37 -17.96 0.38
CA MET A 162 -14.74 -17.49 0.15
C MET A 162 -15.74 -18.05 1.18
N LYS A 163 -15.59 -19.31 1.60
CA LYS A 163 -16.39 -19.87 2.69
C LYS A 163 -16.18 -19.07 3.99
N MET A 164 -14.93 -18.88 4.40
CA MET A 164 -14.58 -18.12 5.60
C MET A 164 -15.01 -16.64 5.50
N TYR A 165 -14.94 -16.03 4.31
CA TYR A 165 -15.49 -14.69 4.08
C TYR A 165 -16.99 -14.62 4.43
N ASN A 166 -17.80 -15.57 3.94
CA ASN A 166 -19.25 -15.59 4.19
C ASN A 166 -19.59 -15.87 5.66
N GLU A 167 -18.85 -16.76 6.30
CA GLU A 167 -19.00 -17.07 7.74
C GLU A 167 -18.72 -15.82 8.60
N LEU A 168 -17.60 -15.14 8.35
CA LEU A 168 -17.17 -13.97 9.15
C LEU A 168 -17.89 -12.66 8.78
N LEU A 169 -18.60 -12.59 7.65
CA LEU A 169 -19.20 -11.35 7.13
C LEU A 169 -20.15 -10.69 8.15
N HIS A 170 -20.98 -11.49 8.82
CA HIS A 170 -22.05 -11.02 9.69
C HIS A 170 -21.74 -11.10 11.21
N MET A 171 -20.61 -11.69 11.60
CA MET A 171 -20.17 -11.77 13.01
C MET A 171 -19.59 -10.44 13.50
N GLU A 172 -19.85 -10.04 14.74
CA GLU A 172 -19.15 -8.89 15.34
C GLU A 172 -17.66 -9.23 15.60
N PRO A 173 -16.72 -8.27 15.50
CA PRO A 173 -15.28 -8.55 15.62
C PRO A 173 -14.88 -9.32 16.89
N GLN A 174 -15.57 -9.10 18.02
CA GLN A 174 -15.35 -9.81 19.28
C GLN A 174 -15.73 -11.29 19.19
N GLN A 175 -16.78 -11.64 18.43
CA GLN A 175 -17.16 -13.03 18.16
C GLN A 175 -16.12 -13.71 17.27
N ILE A 176 -15.63 -12.99 16.25
CA ILE A 176 -14.57 -13.50 15.36
C ILE A 176 -13.30 -13.79 16.16
N ILE A 177 -12.89 -12.93 17.11
CA ILE A 177 -11.73 -13.19 17.98
C ILE A 177 -11.91 -14.48 18.80
N ALA A 178 -13.11 -14.72 19.35
CA ALA A 178 -13.38 -15.91 20.16
C ALA A 178 -13.40 -17.22 19.36
N GLU A 179 -13.69 -17.17 18.05
CA GLU A 179 -13.89 -18.34 17.19
C GLU A 179 -12.78 -18.53 16.12
N ASN A 180 -11.92 -17.53 15.91
CA ASN A 180 -10.90 -17.52 14.85
C ASN A 180 -9.55 -16.99 15.37
N GLN A 181 -8.68 -17.93 15.77
CA GLN A 181 -7.33 -17.67 16.29
C GLN A 181 -6.45 -16.88 15.30
N ASP A 182 -6.65 -17.07 13.99
CA ASP A 182 -5.87 -16.40 12.94
C ASP A 182 -6.21 -14.90 12.90
N PHE A 183 -7.49 -14.56 13.03
CA PHE A 183 -7.95 -13.18 13.15
C PHE A 183 -7.57 -12.55 14.50
N GLU A 184 -7.64 -13.28 15.61
CA GLU A 184 -7.11 -12.83 16.90
C GLU A 184 -5.63 -12.45 16.78
N SER A 185 -4.83 -13.35 16.19
CA SER A 185 -3.38 -13.14 15.96
C SER A 185 -3.11 -11.93 15.06
N PHE A 186 -3.90 -11.76 13.99
CA PHE A 186 -3.85 -10.58 13.13
C PHE A 186 -4.14 -9.28 13.91
N VAL A 187 -5.22 -9.25 14.69
CA VAL A 187 -5.60 -8.09 15.51
C VAL A 187 -4.50 -7.76 16.53
N ALA A 188 -3.95 -8.76 17.22
CA ALA A 188 -2.88 -8.57 18.20
C ALA A 188 -1.61 -8.00 17.55
N GLN A 189 -1.19 -8.58 16.42
CA GLN A 189 -0.04 -8.08 15.64
C GLN A 189 -0.25 -6.64 15.19
N LYS A 190 -1.40 -6.34 14.57
CA LYS A 190 -1.72 -4.99 14.08
C LYS A 190 -1.83 -3.98 15.21
N ARG A 191 -2.38 -4.35 16.38
CA ARG A 191 -2.41 -3.49 17.57
C ARG A 191 -1.00 -3.15 18.05
N SER A 192 -0.11 -4.14 18.14
CA SER A 192 1.29 -3.94 18.54
C SER A 192 2.03 -3.01 17.57
N SER A 193 1.95 -3.26 16.27
CA SER A 193 2.54 -2.39 15.25
C SER A 193 1.96 -0.98 15.26
N MET A 194 0.65 -0.83 15.57
CA MET A 194 0.01 0.48 15.66
C MET A 194 0.52 1.30 16.84
N ILE A 195 0.62 0.68 18.02
CA ILE A 195 1.16 1.34 19.23
C ILE A 195 2.58 1.84 18.95
N GLU A 196 3.44 0.99 18.38
CA GLU A 196 4.82 1.36 18.08
C GLU A 196 4.92 2.44 17.00
N TYR A 197 4.14 2.36 15.92
CA TYR A 197 4.13 3.38 14.87
C TYR A 197 3.64 4.74 15.40
N LEU A 198 2.53 4.76 16.16
CA LEU A 198 2.01 5.99 16.74
C LEU A 198 2.99 6.61 17.76
N LYS A 199 3.64 5.78 18.59
CA LYS A 199 4.64 6.21 19.58
C LYS A 199 5.94 6.70 18.94
N SER A 200 6.44 6.02 17.90
CA SER A 200 7.70 6.38 17.23
C SER A 200 7.54 7.56 16.27
N THR A 201 6.43 7.61 15.53
CA THR A 201 6.28 8.46 14.34
C THR A 201 5.28 9.59 14.51
N VAL A 202 4.12 9.36 15.15
CA VAL A 202 2.96 10.27 15.07
C VAL A 202 2.78 11.18 16.29
N PHE A 203 3.00 10.68 17.51
CA PHE A 203 2.72 11.41 18.75
C PHE A 203 3.93 11.46 19.70
N THR A 204 4.03 12.53 20.48
CA THR A 204 4.90 12.63 21.67
C THR A 204 4.09 12.33 22.94
N GLY A 205 4.67 11.63 23.91
CA GLY A 205 3.98 11.26 25.15
C GLY A 205 2.95 10.13 25.00
N PHE A 206 3.06 9.34 23.92
CA PHE A 206 2.11 8.29 23.59
C PHE A 206 2.53 6.94 24.17
N ASP A 207 2.09 6.63 25.39
CA ASP A 207 2.50 5.40 26.07
C ASP A 207 1.54 4.22 25.91
N ARG A 208 0.24 4.46 25.71
CA ARG A 208 -0.77 3.41 25.52
C ARG A 208 -1.92 3.85 24.63
N ILE A 209 -2.46 2.86 23.91
CA ILE A 209 -3.78 2.93 23.27
C ILE A 209 -4.75 2.12 24.12
N ASP A 210 -5.57 2.82 24.88
CA ASP A 210 -6.63 2.29 25.72
C ASP A 210 -7.81 3.28 25.67
N GLY A 211 -8.95 2.84 25.13
CA GLY A 211 -10.13 3.68 25.02
C GLY A 211 -11.21 3.00 24.20
N ASP A 212 -12.28 2.59 24.87
CA ASP A 212 -13.33 1.69 24.37
C ASP A 212 -13.82 2.03 22.95
N GLN A 213 -14.00 3.31 22.64
CA GLN A 213 -14.43 3.76 21.31
C GLN A 213 -13.36 3.52 20.24
N PHE A 214 -12.08 3.87 20.50
CA PHE A 214 -11.00 3.56 19.57
C PHE A 214 -10.88 2.05 19.38
N ASP A 215 -10.95 1.29 20.47
CA ASP A 215 -10.82 -0.16 20.44
C ASP A 215 -11.91 -0.81 19.58
N ILE A 216 -13.17 -0.39 19.73
CA ILE A 216 -14.28 -0.82 18.87
C ILE A 216 -14.04 -0.46 17.40
N LYS A 217 -13.60 0.77 17.08
CA LYS A 217 -13.32 1.18 15.69
C LYS A 217 -12.12 0.46 15.08
N PHE A 218 -11.07 0.23 15.86
CA PHE A 218 -9.87 -0.49 15.43
C PHE A 218 -10.18 -1.97 15.12
N LEU A 219 -11.01 -2.62 15.94
CA LEU A 219 -11.49 -3.97 15.67
C LEU A 219 -12.33 -4.06 14.38
N ARG A 220 -13.20 -3.07 14.13
CA ARG A 220 -13.97 -2.98 12.88
C ARG A 220 -13.08 -2.75 11.65
N LEU A 221 -12.08 -1.88 11.76
CA LEU A 221 -11.05 -1.69 10.73
C LEU A 221 -10.30 -3.00 10.44
N CYS A 222 -9.85 -3.71 11.49
CA CYS A 222 -9.21 -5.01 11.34
C CYS A 222 -10.11 -6.02 10.61
N LYS A 223 -11.40 -6.13 11.00
CA LYS A 223 -12.38 -6.99 10.32
C LYS A 223 -12.56 -6.59 8.85
N ALA A 224 -12.71 -5.30 8.55
CA ALA A 224 -12.90 -4.83 7.18
C ALA A 224 -11.70 -5.18 6.29
N VAL A 225 -10.48 -4.98 6.79
CA VAL A 225 -9.24 -5.33 6.09
C VAL A 225 -9.08 -6.85 5.96
N TRP A 226 -9.43 -7.63 6.99
CA TRP A 226 -9.42 -9.09 6.93
C TRP A 226 -10.36 -9.62 5.84
N LEU A 227 -11.61 -9.18 5.83
CA LEU A 227 -12.59 -9.54 4.80
C LEU A 227 -12.12 -9.14 3.40
N LEU A 228 -11.43 -8.00 3.25
CA LEU A 228 -10.83 -7.58 1.99
C LEU A 228 -9.71 -8.52 1.53
N HIS A 229 -8.83 -9.01 2.44
CA HIS A 229 -7.85 -10.06 2.11
C HIS A 229 -8.55 -11.33 1.62
N LEU A 230 -9.60 -11.80 2.34
CA LEU A 230 -10.30 -13.04 1.98
C LEU A 230 -10.94 -12.97 0.59
N VAL A 231 -11.54 -11.82 0.24
CA VAL A 231 -12.07 -11.60 -1.12
C VAL A 231 -10.92 -11.55 -2.13
N ALA A 232 -9.90 -10.70 -1.93
CA ALA A 232 -8.78 -10.55 -2.87
C ALA A 232 -8.14 -11.90 -3.26
N PHE A 233 -7.81 -12.73 -2.26
CA PHE A 233 -7.18 -14.05 -2.49
C PHE A 233 -8.16 -15.15 -2.94
N ALA A 234 -9.47 -15.01 -2.71
CA ALA A 234 -10.47 -15.89 -3.31
C ALA A 234 -10.72 -15.57 -4.79
N CYS A 235 -10.61 -14.29 -5.17
CA CYS A 235 -10.98 -13.79 -6.49
C CYS A 235 -9.90 -14.02 -7.56
N ALA A 236 -8.67 -13.58 -7.30
CA ALA A 236 -7.53 -13.80 -8.19
C ALA A 236 -6.21 -13.62 -7.42
N PRO A 237 -5.72 -14.63 -6.69
CA PRO A 237 -4.59 -14.48 -5.78
C PRO A 237 -3.26 -14.11 -6.46
N ALA A 238 -3.14 -14.32 -7.78
CA ALA A 238 -1.97 -13.96 -8.58
C ALA A 238 -2.09 -12.60 -9.30
N SER A 239 -3.21 -11.88 -9.17
CA SER A 239 -3.44 -10.59 -9.84
C SER A 239 -4.16 -9.58 -8.93
N ALA A 240 -4.09 -9.79 -7.61
CA ALA A 240 -4.63 -8.89 -6.60
C ALA A 240 -3.44 -8.20 -5.94
N GLU A 241 -3.14 -6.96 -6.34
CA GLU A 241 -2.00 -6.20 -5.83
C GLU A 241 -2.49 -4.94 -5.13
N ILE A 242 -1.75 -4.51 -4.11
CA ILE A 242 -1.87 -3.17 -3.54
C ILE A 242 -0.76 -2.30 -4.11
N PHE A 243 -1.12 -1.09 -4.52
CA PHE A 243 -0.16 -0.08 -4.93
C PHE A 243 -0.25 1.14 -4.03
N ARG A 244 0.93 1.69 -3.71
CA ARG A 244 1.09 3.02 -3.12
C ARG A 244 1.64 3.96 -4.18
N VAL A 245 1.13 5.18 -4.20
CA VAL A 245 1.68 6.26 -5.01
C VAL A 245 2.83 6.91 -4.25
N PRO A 246 4.05 6.99 -4.81
CA PRO A 246 5.15 7.70 -4.15
C PRO A 246 4.82 9.19 -3.92
N PRO A 247 5.29 9.81 -2.82
CA PRO A 247 5.30 11.25 -2.67
C PRO A 247 5.96 11.95 -3.86
N ASP A 248 5.56 13.19 -4.14
CA ASP A 248 5.98 14.00 -5.29
C ASP A 248 5.65 13.39 -6.69
N SER A 249 4.81 12.33 -6.76
CA SER A 249 4.26 11.85 -8.04
C SER A 249 3.19 12.81 -8.58
N PRO A 250 3.06 13.00 -9.91
CA PRO A 250 1.96 13.78 -10.48
C PRO A 250 0.60 13.11 -10.20
N TYR A 251 -0.43 13.90 -9.92
CA TYR A 251 -1.79 13.38 -9.75
C TYR A 251 -2.32 12.82 -11.07
N MET A 252 -2.79 11.56 -11.05
CA MET A 252 -3.36 10.88 -12.22
C MET A 252 -4.76 10.35 -11.87
N PRO A 253 -5.84 10.97 -12.39
CA PRO A 253 -7.21 10.68 -11.96
C PRO A 253 -7.68 9.26 -12.35
N ASP A 254 -6.97 8.54 -13.21
CA ASP A 254 -7.34 7.18 -13.63
C ASP A 254 -7.26 6.18 -12.47
N TYR A 255 -6.22 6.29 -11.63
CA TYR A 255 -5.94 5.38 -10.52
C TYR A 255 -5.79 6.08 -9.15
N MET A 256 -5.95 7.41 -9.11
CA MET A 256 -5.98 8.21 -7.88
C MET A 256 -7.33 8.90 -7.70
N LYS A 257 -7.75 9.07 -6.45
CA LYS A 257 -8.83 9.95 -6.03
C LYS A 257 -8.26 10.95 -5.02
N GLU A 258 -8.39 12.23 -5.31
CA GLU A 258 -7.99 13.27 -4.36
C GLU A 258 -8.97 13.34 -3.16
N ASN A 259 -8.43 13.57 -1.97
CA ASN A 259 -9.21 14.01 -0.81
C ASN A 259 -9.50 15.50 -0.93
N GLU A 260 -10.71 15.85 -1.36
CA GLU A 260 -11.17 17.22 -1.63
C GLU A 260 -11.08 18.18 -0.42
N ASP A 261 -11.01 17.61 0.81
CA ASP A 261 -10.95 18.34 2.08
C ASP A 261 -9.70 19.23 2.26
N ILE A 262 -8.61 18.96 1.53
CA ILE A 262 -7.37 19.74 1.64
C ILE A 262 -7.00 20.37 0.31
N GLN A 263 -7.60 21.52 0.05
CA GLN A 263 -7.03 22.49 -0.88
C GLN A 263 -5.96 23.31 -0.13
N PRO A 264 -4.65 23.10 -0.41
CA PRO A 264 -3.62 24.03 0.05
C PRO A 264 -3.85 25.42 -0.54
N ARG A 265 -3.25 26.43 0.09
CA ARG A 265 -3.45 27.84 -0.22
C ARG A 265 -3.26 28.17 -1.70
N THR A 266 -4.35 28.50 -2.39
CA THR A 266 -4.33 29.14 -3.72
C THR A 266 -3.83 30.58 -3.65
N ASP A 267 -3.83 31.17 -2.45
CA ASP A 267 -3.54 32.56 -2.12
C ASP A 267 -2.06 32.99 -2.18
N LEU A 268 -1.14 32.11 -2.60
CA LEU A 268 0.25 32.47 -2.97
C LEU A 268 0.51 32.48 -4.49
N VAL A 269 -0.47 32.11 -5.32
CA VAL A 269 -0.27 32.04 -6.79
C VAL A 269 -0.96 33.22 -7.48
N PRO A 270 -0.25 34.02 -8.31
CA PRO A 270 -0.86 35.10 -9.07
C PRO A 270 -2.01 34.60 -9.96
N LYS A 271 -3.12 35.35 -10.00
CA LYS A 271 -4.27 35.07 -10.86
C LYS A 271 -3.83 35.09 -12.33
N GLY A 272 -3.74 33.93 -12.98
CA GLY A 272 -3.43 33.82 -14.42
C GLY A 272 -2.90 32.46 -14.90
N GLN A 273 -2.32 31.64 -14.03
CA GLN A 273 -1.79 30.31 -14.43
C GLN A 273 -2.87 29.23 -14.33
N ALA A 274 -3.50 28.91 -15.47
CA ALA A 274 -4.64 27.99 -15.57
C ALA A 274 -4.28 26.49 -15.58
N ASN A 275 -2.99 26.12 -15.67
CA ASN A 275 -2.51 24.74 -15.63
C ASN A 275 -1.59 24.52 -14.42
N LYS A 276 -2.19 24.32 -13.25
CA LYS A 276 -1.45 23.87 -12.06
C LYS A 276 -1.28 22.35 -12.09
N GLN A 277 -0.05 21.88 -12.30
CA GLN A 277 0.25 20.47 -12.08
C GLN A 277 0.22 20.17 -10.58
N ARG A 278 -0.61 19.20 -10.18
CA ARG A 278 -0.77 18.78 -8.79
C ARG A 278 0.03 17.51 -8.53
N PHE A 279 0.59 17.42 -7.33
CA PHE A 279 1.49 16.35 -6.92
C PHE A 279 0.98 15.69 -5.64
N VAL A 280 1.20 14.38 -5.51
CA VAL A 280 0.81 13.61 -4.32
C VAL A 280 1.74 13.97 -3.17
N ALA A 281 1.17 14.47 -2.08
CA ALA A 281 1.89 14.64 -0.84
C ALA A 281 2.08 13.30 -0.14
N PHE A 282 0.98 12.56 0.02
CA PHE A 282 0.94 11.22 0.61
C PHE A 282 -0.37 10.50 0.28
N VAL A 283 -0.36 9.18 0.46
CA VAL A 283 -1.51 8.30 0.30
C VAL A 283 -2.26 8.20 1.64
N THR A 284 -3.57 8.47 1.65
CA THR A 284 -4.41 8.25 2.84
C THR A 284 -4.94 6.83 2.89
N VAL A 285 -5.27 6.23 1.74
CA VAL A 285 -5.63 4.81 1.60
C VAL A 285 -5.02 4.27 0.29
N PRO A 286 -4.28 3.14 0.31
CA PRO A 286 -3.71 2.56 -0.90
C PRO A 286 -4.76 2.18 -1.94
N GLY A 287 -4.31 2.06 -3.18
CA GLY A 287 -5.12 1.53 -4.28
C GLY A 287 -4.96 0.02 -4.42
N PHE A 288 -5.88 -0.60 -5.15
CA PHE A 288 -5.88 -2.04 -5.40
C PHE A 288 -6.08 -2.30 -6.89
N THR A 289 -5.30 -3.20 -7.46
CA THR A 289 -5.56 -3.78 -8.78
C THR A 289 -6.13 -5.18 -8.62
N LEU A 290 -7.10 -5.53 -9.46
CA LEU A 290 -7.65 -6.87 -9.59
C LEU A 290 -7.88 -7.15 -11.08
N ARG A 291 -7.00 -7.93 -11.71
CA ARG A 291 -7.00 -8.13 -13.17
C ARG A 291 -6.99 -6.77 -13.88
N ASN A 292 -8.04 -6.45 -14.65
CA ASN A 292 -8.19 -5.19 -15.40
C ASN A 292 -8.98 -4.11 -14.62
N SER A 293 -9.31 -4.33 -13.34
CA SER A 293 -10.02 -3.36 -12.49
C SER A 293 -9.06 -2.66 -11.54
N CYS A 294 -9.19 -1.33 -11.43
CA CYS A 294 -8.43 -0.51 -10.49
C CYS A 294 -9.37 0.16 -9.48
N ILE A 295 -9.16 -0.13 -8.20
CA ILE A 295 -9.72 0.60 -7.07
C ILE A 295 -8.75 1.73 -6.75
N LYS A 296 -9.16 2.97 -6.98
CA LYS A 296 -8.29 4.15 -6.88
C LYS A 296 -7.73 4.33 -5.46
N ALA A 297 -6.45 4.70 -5.38
CA ALA A 297 -5.83 5.15 -4.13
C ALA A 297 -6.41 6.50 -3.71
N ASP A 298 -6.69 6.70 -2.43
CA ASP A 298 -7.06 8.02 -1.91
C ASP A 298 -5.77 8.77 -1.53
N VAL A 299 -5.60 9.99 -2.06
CA VAL A 299 -4.37 10.77 -1.95
C VAL A 299 -4.62 12.19 -1.44
N CYS A 300 -3.70 12.71 -0.62
CA CYS A 300 -3.61 14.13 -0.35
C CYS A 300 -2.73 14.75 -1.45
N CYS A 301 -3.25 15.74 -2.19
CA CYS A 301 -2.52 16.39 -3.27
C CYS A 301 -2.22 17.86 -2.98
N VAL A 302 -1.13 18.35 -3.55
CA VAL A 302 -0.68 19.73 -3.41
C VAL A 302 -0.30 20.35 -4.74
N ASP A 303 -0.47 21.67 -4.81
CA ASP A 303 -0.02 22.45 -5.95
C ASP A 303 1.51 22.54 -5.93
N SER A 304 2.14 22.44 -7.10
CA SER A 304 3.54 22.87 -7.23
C SER A 304 3.63 24.38 -7.04
N LEU A 305 4.53 24.80 -6.15
CA LEU A 305 5.11 26.13 -6.17
C LEU A 305 6.21 26.13 -7.24
N CYS A 306 5.90 26.70 -8.40
CA CYS A 306 6.89 27.10 -9.40
C CYS A 306 7.51 28.45 -9.00
#